data_AF-A0A948JP12-F1
#
_entry.id   AF-A0A948JP12-F1
#
_cell.length_a   1.000
_cell.length_b   1.000
_cell.length_c   1.000
_cell.angle_alpha   90.00
_cell.angle_beta   90.00
_cell.angle_gamma   90.00
#
_symmetry.space_group_name_H-M   'P 1'
#
loop_
_entity.id
_entity.type
_entity.pdbx_description
1 polymer ?
#
loop_
_entity_poly.entity_id
_entity_poly.type
_entity_poly.pdbx_seq_one_letter_code
_entity_poly.pdbx_strand_id
1 'polypeptide(L)'
;MKKLNKALISTAVLAGLYAGNAFAGTEACFEIYKGAPETNHTNGSFGGADCYTTAATPARVAGLAAIVPGSVAYELTKGGANGFQIDLNNVAFRAVPGDAFEGVQIVYIPTTDIPGASRIKVALSGAEFFGNSNQIFLLSPAGDILATSDGVVDGKTEVEFLTQSGVTIPAGTRMLFSKTNGLTSAGATLVPAEYATHVPVGIRTTNTACVDGDSKRSITIQATAARTDGGSSIIGGVSRAEKLIDISPQFYTFLGTATVGQVNAQTKNFDEATIVARSEFVFDGAGNTGLKLRKTELVAPFTFVDRGLATAPAAQVIDLKHTLVAADKLNVKFSTTGDAGSSARFYFYNDQDNTAGATKGALADAITLGANTHGVLDTNYVKDASLFFTRNEFAADAEDGFVPASFGALAPDAASNTVFVTVVQSDTTDPITPLGFNYNVNVESMLDLDGSTLLDHCTKTTTTHNVGINGAVLKVPYSVSGAGNFVRITNEHNQEAEVTVDVFGESVDGTVGARHATAVRLANIPAKSSYVYFVPEIIDAAVAQKNYSGADGAAQTANTGNPLRHTLTFAVTAPKDTVHGVTVQRLSTGNDRVMPVLDQNTWAQ
;
A
#
# COMPACT_ATOMS: atom_id res chain seq x y z
N MET A 1 81.23 -3.21 -36.64
CA MET A 1 79.86 -2.81 -36.28
C MET A 1 78.92 -4.01 -36.39
N LYS A 2 77.93 -4.10 -35.49
CA LYS A 2 76.83 -5.10 -35.34
C LYS A 2 77.13 -6.29 -34.43
N LYS A 3 76.63 -6.18 -33.18
CA LYS A 3 75.86 -7.20 -32.44
C LYS A 3 75.55 -6.70 -31.02
N LEU A 4 74.54 -5.84 -30.91
CA LEU A 4 73.85 -5.50 -29.67
C LEU A 4 72.39 -5.35 -30.06
N ASN A 5 71.61 -6.45 -30.04
CA ASN A 5 70.15 -6.44 -30.28
C ASN A 5 69.42 -7.72 -29.83
N LYS A 6 69.97 -8.52 -28.89
CA LYS A 6 69.28 -9.72 -28.38
C LYS A 6 69.18 -9.81 -26.84
N ALA A 7 69.91 -9.00 -26.08
CA ALA A 7 69.84 -9.04 -24.61
C ALA A 7 68.81 -8.06 -24.01
N LEU A 8 68.36 -7.05 -24.76
CA LEU A 8 67.36 -6.07 -24.31
C LEU A 8 65.90 -6.51 -24.55
N ILE A 9 65.68 -7.54 -25.38
CA ILE A 9 64.35 -8.08 -25.64
C ILE A 9 63.96 -9.07 -24.54
N SER A 10 64.90 -9.82 -23.98
CA SER A 10 64.61 -10.77 -22.89
C SER A 10 64.28 -10.09 -21.56
N THR A 11 64.85 -8.92 -21.25
CA THR A 11 64.52 -8.20 -20.00
C THR A 11 63.23 -7.36 -20.12
N ALA A 12 62.89 -6.85 -21.30
CA ALA A 12 61.59 -6.20 -21.54
C ALA A 12 60.44 -7.22 -21.63
N VAL A 13 60.69 -8.41 -22.19
CA VAL A 13 59.70 -9.50 -22.24
C VAL A 13 59.57 -10.22 -20.90
N LEU A 14 60.63 -10.36 -20.08
CA LEU A 14 60.49 -10.85 -18.70
C LEU A 14 59.78 -9.83 -17.79
N ALA A 15 60.01 -8.53 -17.93
CA ALA A 15 59.20 -7.54 -17.19
C ALA A 15 57.72 -7.58 -17.59
N GLY A 16 57.42 -7.91 -18.85
CA GLY A 16 56.04 -8.14 -19.33
C GLY A 16 55.44 -9.51 -18.98
N LEU A 17 56.25 -10.51 -18.62
CA LEU A 17 55.80 -11.86 -18.21
C LEU A 17 55.78 -12.08 -16.69
N TYR A 18 56.50 -11.26 -15.90
CA TYR A 18 56.40 -11.22 -14.44
C TYR A 18 55.38 -10.17 -13.94
N ALA A 19 54.77 -9.41 -14.84
CA ALA A 19 53.48 -8.77 -14.59
C ALA A 19 52.42 -9.88 -14.49
N GLY A 20 52.27 -10.44 -13.28
CA GLY A 20 51.28 -11.45 -12.97
C GLY A 20 49.89 -10.96 -13.41
N ASN A 21 49.42 -11.55 -14.49
CA ASN A 21 48.06 -11.47 -15.01
C ASN A 21 47.48 -10.04 -15.12
N ALA A 22 48.01 -9.24 -16.04
CA ALA A 22 47.17 -8.24 -16.70
C ALA A 22 46.08 -9.00 -17.47
N PHE A 23 44.99 -9.36 -16.79
CA PHE A 23 43.79 -9.81 -17.47
C PHE A 23 43.37 -8.65 -18.38
N ALA A 24 43.16 -8.95 -19.67
CA ALA A 24 42.47 -8.03 -20.56
C ALA A 24 40.97 -8.11 -20.22
N GLY A 25 40.60 -7.63 -19.03
CA GLY A 25 39.23 -7.69 -18.55
C GLY A 25 38.27 -6.80 -19.35
N THR A 26 37.00 -7.20 -19.40
CA THR A 26 35.99 -6.54 -20.25
C THR A 26 35.34 -5.30 -19.61
N GLU A 27 35.12 -5.32 -18.30
CA GLU A 27 34.56 -4.21 -17.53
C GLU A 27 35.07 -4.23 -16.08
N ALA A 28 35.14 -3.07 -15.44
CA ALA A 28 35.41 -2.93 -14.01
C ALA A 28 34.19 -3.36 -13.17
N CYS A 29 34.42 -3.76 -11.93
CA CYS A 29 33.39 -4.24 -11.01
C CYS A 29 33.18 -3.28 -9.84
N PHE A 30 31.97 -3.32 -9.26
CA PHE A 30 31.70 -2.76 -7.94
C PHE A 30 31.36 -3.87 -6.94
N GLU A 31 31.86 -3.74 -5.71
CA GLU A 31 31.31 -4.42 -4.54
C GLU A 31 30.60 -3.37 -3.69
N ILE A 32 29.38 -3.69 -3.24
CA ILE A 32 28.56 -2.81 -2.40
C ILE A 32 28.02 -3.65 -1.26
N TYR A 33 28.40 -3.36 -0.02
CA TYR A 33 27.99 -4.17 1.12
C TYR A 33 27.87 -3.33 2.39
N LYS A 34 27.21 -3.92 3.38
CA LYS A 34 26.88 -3.28 4.66
C LYS A 34 27.91 -3.69 5.72
N GLY A 35 28.36 -2.75 6.56
CA GLY A 35 29.25 -3.00 7.70
C GLY A 35 30.67 -2.46 7.52
N ALA A 36 31.58 -2.96 8.36
CA ALA A 36 33.00 -2.63 8.30
C ALA A 36 33.62 -3.10 6.97
N PRO A 37 34.73 -2.49 6.51
CA PRO A 37 35.52 -3.04 5.42
C PRO A 37 35.81 -4.53 5.65
N GLU A 38 35.54 -5.37 4.65
CA GLU A 38 35.76 -6.81 4.75
C GLU A 38 37.25 -7.09 5.03
N THR A 39 37.53 -7.81 6.11
CA THR A 39 38.91 -8.17 6.49
C THR A 39 39.61 -9.03 5.43
N ASN A 40 38.85 -9.66 4.53
CA ASN A 40 39.39 -10.43 3.41
C ASN A 40 39.92 -9.57 2.26
N HIS A 41 39.67 -8.25 2.25
CA HIS A 41 40.21 -7.34 1.24
C HIS A 41 41.73 -7.19 1.34
N THR A 42 42.35 -7.59 2.46
CA THR A 42 43.81 -7.62 2.65
C THR A 42 44.49 -8.87 2.08
N ASN A 43 43.74 -9.91 1.70
CA ASN A 43 44.31 -11.21 1.32
C ASN A 43 44.62 -11.39 -0.19
N GLY A 44 44.50 -10.34 -1.03
CA GLY A 44 44.98 -10.34 -2.42
C GLY A 44 44.07 -9.65 -3.43
N SER A 45 44.64 -9.26 -4.59
CA SER A 45 43.89 -8.70 -5.73
C SER A 45 42.87 -9.70 -6.29
N PHE A 46 41.73 -9.20 -6.75
CA PHE A 46 40.71 -10.01 -7.41
C PHE A 46 41.26 -10.66 -8.68
N GLY A 47 41.24 -12.00 -8.73
CA GLY A 47 41.84 -12.78 -9.83
C GLY A 47 40.96 -12.98 -11.06
N GLY A 48 39.76 -12.38 -11.11
CA GLY A 48 38.82 -12.55 -12.22
C GLY A 48 39.06 -11.55 -13.36
N ALA A 49 38.93 -12.03 -14.60
CA ALA A 49 38.99 -11.17 -15.80
C ALA A 49 37.71 -10.33 -15.99
N ASP A 50 36.57 -10.82 -15.49
CA ASP A 50 35.25 -10.21 -15.66
C ASP A 50 34.45 -10.26 -14.35
N CYS A 51 33.41 -9.43 -14.26
CA CYS A 51 32.51 -9.39 -13.12
C CYS A 51 31.50 -10.55 -13.17
N TYR A 52 31.91 -11.76 -12.75
CA TYR A 52 30.99 -12.89 -12.60
C TYR A 52 30.12 -12.79 -11.34
N THR A 53 29.04 -13.57 -11.31
CA THR A 53 27.94 -13.48 -10.32
C THR A 53 28.45 -13.45 -8.88
N THR A 54 27.98 -12.45 -8.15
CA THR A 54 28.17 -12.27 -6.71
C THR A 54 27.75 -13.51 -5.92
N ALA A 55 28.66 -14.13 -5.18
CA ALA A 55 28.31 -15.21 -4.27
C ALA A 55 27.68 -14.64 -2.99
N ALA A 56 26.72 -15.33 -2.37
CA ALA A 56 26.06 -14.94 -1.12
C ALA A 56 26.98 -15.04 0.14
N THR A 57 28.30 -15.00 -0.05
CA THR A 57 29.33 -15.19 0.97
C THR A 57 30.31 -14.01 0.94
N PRO A 58 31.02 -13.71 2.04
CA PRO A 58 32.00 -12.62 2.09
C PRO A 58 33.05 -12.72 0.98
N ALA A 59 33.56 -11.56 0.55
CA ALA A 59 34.51 -11.42 -0.56
C ALA A 59 35.72 -12.36 -0.38
N ARG A 60 36.14 -13.02 -1.47
CA ARG A 60 37.35 -13.88 -1.48
C ARG A 60 38.28 -13.42 -2.60
N VAL A 61 39.55 -13.82 -2.55
CA VAL A 61 40.53 -13.55 -3.62
C VAL A 61 40.01 -14.00 -5.01
N ALA A 62 39.20 -15.06 -5.03
CA ALA A 62 38.55 -15.61 -6.21
C ALA A 62 37.03 -15.35 -6.25
N GLY A 63 36.52 -14.24 -5.69
CA GLY A 63 35.09 -13.92 -5.76
C GLY A 63 34.75 -12.49 -5.33
N LEU A 64 33.78 -11.88 -6.02
CA LEU A 64 33.22 -10.57 -5.63
C LEU A 64 32.30 -10.71 -4.41
N ALA A 65 32.29 -9.70 -3.54
CA ALA A 65 31.29 -9.58 -2.49
C ALA A 65 29.86 -9.53 -3.07
N ALA A 66 28.88 -9.95 -2.26
CA ALA A 66 27.48 -9.73 -2.60
C ALA A 66 27.16 -8.23 -2.73
N ILE A 67 26.42 -7.84 -3.77
CA ILE A 67 25.83 -6.50 -3.86
C ILE A 67 24.63 -6.47 -2.92
N VAL A 68 24.84 -5.85 -1.76
CA VAL A 68 23.85 -5.64 -0.70
C VAL A 68 23.64 -4.13 -0.56
N PRO A 69 22.73 -3.53 -1.33
CA PRO A 69 22.47 -2.09 -1.29
C PRO A 69 21.90 -1.67 0.08
N GLY A 70 22.13 -0.41 0.46
CA GLY A 70 21.39 0.20 1.56
C GLY A 70 19.92 0.38 1.19
N SER A 71 19.03 0.45 2.17
CA SER A 71 17.61 0.69 1.98
C SER A 71 17.11 1.88 2.79
N VAL A 72 16.31 2.73 2.15
CA VAL A 72 15.85 4.01 2.70
C VAL A 72 14.34 4.12 2.55
N ALA A 73 13.67 4.60 3.58
CA ALA A 73 12.26 4.94 3.55
C ALA A 73 12.00 6.08 2.56
N TYR A 74 11.10 5.86 1.62
CA TYR A 74 10.74 6.85 0.60
C TYR A 74 10.26 8.16 1.24
N GLU A 75 9.57 8.06 2.37
CA GLU A 75 9.08 9.14 3.23
C GLU A 75 10.18 10.15 3.63
N LEU A 76 11.43 9.70 3.78
CA LEU A 76 12.54 10.58 4.17
C LEU A 76 13.07 11.44 3.00
N THR A 77 12.77 11.07 1.76
CA THR A 77 13.49 11.56 0.57
C THR A 77 13.17 12.98 0.12
N LYS A 78 12.27 13.69 0.81
CA LYS A 78 12.05 15.14 0.56
C LYS A 78 13.24 15.96 1.00
N GLY A 79 13.69 15.79 2.25
CA GLY A 79 14.89 16.40 2.79
C GLY A 79 14.96 17.94 2.77
N GLY A 80 13.80 18.61 2.70
CA GLY A 80 13.69 20.07 2.81
C GLY A 80 14.44 20.84 1.72
N ALA A 81 14.89 22.06 2.05
CA ALA A 81 15.52 22.96 1.08
C ALA A 81 16.87 22.46 0.53
N ASN A 82 17.52 21.55 1.25
CA ASN A 82 18.85 21.05 0.92
C ASN A 82 18.83 19.58 0.52
N GLY A 83 17.67 18.99 0.20
CA GLY A 83 17.51 17.58 -0.18
C GLY A 83 17.83 16.58 0.94
N PHE A 84 17.47 15.31 0.74
CA PHE A 84 17.69 14.25 1.72
C PHE A 84 19.11 13.74 1.65
N GLN A 85 19.87 13.97 2.71
CA GLN A 85 21.28 13.61 2.82
C GLN A 85 21.40 12.21 3.41
N ILE A 86 22.20 11.38 2.75
CA ILE A 86 22.51 10.02 3.16
C ILE A 86 24.02 9.98 3.39
N ASP A 87 24.42 9.97 4.67
CA ASP A 87 25.81 9.65 5.02
C ASP A 87 25.95 8.14 5.02
N LEU A 88 26.66 7.58 4.03
CA LEU A 88 26.85 6.13 3.94
C LEU A 88 27.64 5.58 5.12
N ASN A 89 28.26 6.42 5.95
CA ASN A 89 28.90 6.01 7.20
C ASN A 89 27.92 5.78 8.37
N ASN A 90 26.66 6.22 8.24
CA ASN A 90 25.64 6.17 9.29
C ASN A 90 24.29 5.70 8.74
N VAL A 91 24.31 4.60 8.00
CA VAL A 91 23.10 3.89 7.58
C VAL A 91 22.94 2.77 8.60
N ALA A 92 22.24 3.06 9.70
CA ALA A 92 22.13 2.14 10.83
C ALA A 92 21.52 0.79 10.43
N PHE A 93 22.38 -0.17 10.08
CA PHE A 93 22.00 -1.56 9.86
C PHE A 93 21.86 -2.19 11.23
N ARG A 94 20.63 -2.55 11.63
CA ARG A 94 20.28 -3.28 12.87
C ARG A 94 21.49 -3.47 13.78
N ALA A 95 21.67 -2.60 14.77
CA ALA A 95 22.62 -2.79 15.84
C ALA A 95 22.43 -4.21 16.42
N VAL A 96 23.26 -5.15 15.98
CA VAL A 96 23.55 -6.32 16.80
C VAL A 96 24.39 -5.74 17.93
N PRO A 97 23.97 -5.84 19.20
CA PRO A 97 24.75 -5.30 20.30
C PRO A 97 26.18 -5.86 20.25
N GLY A 98 27.16 -5.04 19.86
CA GLY A 98 28.56 -5.44 19.70
C GLY A 98 29.25 -5.07 18.38
N ASP A 99 28.52 -4.77 17.30
CA ASP A 99 29.14 -4.33 16.03
C ASP A 99 29.29 -2.80 15.99
N ALA A 100 30.53 -2.32 15.86
CA ALA A 100 30.88 -0.91 15.97
C ALA A 100 30.79 -0.13 14.64
N PHE A 101 30.31 -0.74 13.55
CA PHE A 101 30.32 -0.12 12.22
C PHE A 101 29.03 -0.38 11.44
N GLU A 102 28.29 0.69 11.12
CA GLU A 102 26.97 0.65 10.49
C GLU A 102 26.92 1.54 9.22
N GLY A 103 27.70 1.17 8.19
CA GLY A 103 27.79 1.94 6.94
C GLY A 103 27.73 1.09 5.67
N VAL A 104 27.44 1.72 4.53
CA VAL A 104 27.50 1.11 3.20
C VAL A 104 28.87 1.38 2.59
N GLN A 105 29.58 0.32 2.23
CA GLN A 105 30.87 0.39 1.56
C GLN A 105 30.68 0.37 0.04
N ILE A 106 31.52 1.12 -0.66
CA ILE A 106 31.64 1.11 -2.12
C ILE A 106 33.08 0.78 -2.47
N VAL A 107 33.28 -0.33 -3.19
CA VAL A 107 34.60 -0.76 -3.65
C VAL A 107 34.59 -0.86 -5.15
N TYR A 108 35.52 -0.15 -5.80
CA TYR A 108 35.72 -0.19 -7.24
C TYR A 108 36.92 -1.08 -7.57
N ILE A 109 36.78 -1.94 -8.58
CA ILE A 109 37.78 -2.94 -8.95
C ILE A 109 38.01 -2.87 -10.46
N PRO A 110 39.16 -2.36 -10.93
CA PRO A 110 39.46 -2.39 -12.35
C PRO A 110 39.87 -3.81 -12.75
N THR A 111 39.47 -4.27 -13.93
CA THR A 111 39.86 -5.59 -14.47
C THR A 111 41.00 -5.52 -15.47
N THR A 112 41.52 -4.32 -15.73
CA THR A 112 42.76 -4.04 -16.46
C THR A 112 43.61 -3.09 -15.62
N ASP A 113 44.94 -3.17 -15.76
CA ASP A 113 45.84 -2.21 -15.12
C ASP A 113 45.45 -0.77 -15.46
N ILE A 114 45.39 0.10 -14.44
CA ILE A 114 45.19 1.54 -14.61
C ILE A 114 46.56 2.22 -14.53
N PRO A 115 47.10 2.75 -15.64
CA PRO A 115 48.36 3.47 -15.62
C PRO A 115 48.32 4.69 -14.70
N GLY A 116 49.45 5.07 -14.12
CA GLY A 116 49.53 6.30 -13.34
C GLY A 116 49.13 7.53 -14.15
N ALA A 117 48.60 8.56 -13.47
CA ALA A 117 48.02 9.77 -14.08
C ALA A 117 46.80 9.51 -15.01
N SER A 118 46.17 8.34 -14.94
CA SER A 118 44.87 8.08 -15.54
C SER A 118 43.73 8.77 -14.79
N ARG A 119 42.63 8.98 -15.50
CA ARG A 119 41.37 9.57 -15.02
C ARG A 119 40.28 8.53 -15.01
N ILE A 120 39.55 8.41 -13.91
CA ILE A 120 38.38 7.51 -13.78
C ILE A 120 37.17 8.37 -13.44
N LYS A 121 36.12 8.25 -14.25
CA LYS A 121 34.89 9.01 -14.11
C LYS A 121 33.79 8.12 -13.56
N VAL A 122 33.20 8.54 -12.45
CA VAL A 122 32.16 7.77 -11.74
C VAL A 122 30.92 8.63 -11.60
N ALA A 123 29.78 8.07 -11.98
CA ALA A 123 28.49 8.73 -11.94
C ALA A 123 27.52 8.04 -10.97
N LEU A 124 26.69 8.85 -10.33
CA LEU A 124 25.49 8.45 -9.61
C LEU A 124 24.26 8.76 -10.48
N SER A 125 23.30 7.86 -10.48
CA SER A 125 21.94 8.11 -10.98
C SER A 125 20.97 8.19 -9.81
N GLY A 126 20.07 9.18 -9.82
CA GLY A 126 19.08 9.38 -8.76
C GLY A 126 19.60 10.10 -7.51
N ALA A 127 20.88 10.48 -7.48
CA ALA A 127 21.52 11.22 -6.40
C ALA A 127 22.72 12.02 -6.90
N GLU A 128 23.23 12.90 -6.04
CA GLU A 128 24.50 13.59 -6.19
C GLU A 128 25.41 13.31 -4.99
N PHE A 129 26.73 13.41 -5.18
CA PHE A 129 27.66 13.37 -4.06
C PHE A 129 27.45 14.60 -3.17
N PHE A 130 27.49 14.42 -1.85
CA PHE A 130 27.26 15.51 -0.90
C PHE A 130 27.89 15.23 0.47
N GLY A 131 28.38 16.26 1.16
CA GLY A 131 28.95 16.10 2.51
C GLY A 131 30.34 15.44 2.52
N ASN A 132 31.04 15.46 1.39
CA ASN A 132 32.38 14.89 1.23
C ASN A 132 33.49 15.93 1.42
N SER A 133 33.15 17.16 1.85
CA SER A 133 34.10 18.28 1.91
C SER A 133 34.77 18.55 0.55
N ASN A 134 34.00 18.35 -0.53
CA ASN A 134 34.45 18.41 -1.92
C ASN A 134 35.60 17.47 -2.30
N GLN A 135 35.89 16.43 -1.52
CA GLN A 135 36.98 15.50 -1.80
C GLN A 135 36.58 14.04 -1.51
N ILE A 136 36.85 13.15 -2.46
CA ILE A 136 36.75 11.70 -2.28
C ILE A 136 38.11 11.08 -2.61
N PHE A 137 38.46 10.04 -1.87
CA PHE A 137 39.66 9.24 -2.03
C PHE A 137 39.28 7.83 -2.45
N LEU A 138 40.07 7.26 -3.35
CA LEU A 138 40.09 5.83 -3.62
C LEU A 138 41.27 5.24 -2.86
N LEU A 139 40.98 4.46 -1.82
CA LEU A 139 41.98 3.91 -0.92
C LEU A 139 42.24 2.43 -1.22
N SER A 140 43.47 1.99 -1.09
CA SER A 140 43.81 0.56 -1.03
C SER A 140 43.22 -0.06 0.25
N PRO A 141 43.09 -1.40 0.33
CA PRO A 141 42.70 -2.08 1.57
C PRO A 141 43.69 -1.84 2.74
N ALA A 142 44.91 -1.39 2.44
CA ALA A 142 45.92 -1.02 3.43
C ALA A 142 45.86 0.46 3.82
N GLY A 143 44.94 1.24 3.24
CA GLY A 143 44.76 2.68 3.52
C GLY A 143 45.57 3.62 2.62
N ASP A 144 46.30 3.12 1.64
CA ASP A 144 47.07 3.97 0.71
C ASP A 144 46.16 4.71 -0.25
N ILE A 145 46.46 5.97 -0.54
CA ILE A 145 45.71 6.76 -1.52
C ILE A 145 46.14 6.34 -2.93
N LEU A 146 45.22 5.72 -3.68
CA LEU A 146 45.45 5.29 -5.07
C LEU A 146 44.94 6.32 -6.08
N ALA A 147 43.87 7.04 -5.74
CA ALA A 147 43.36 8.15 -6.52
C ALA A 147 42.64 9.19 -5.65
N THR A 148 42.56 10.42 -6.14
CA THR A 148 41.86 11.53 -5.50
C THR A 148 40.90 12.18 -6.48
N SER A 149 39.70 12.57 -6.04
CA SER A 149 38.81 13.40 -6.85
C SER A 149 39.44 14.76 -7.19
N ASP A 150 38.90 15.42 -8.21
CA ASP A 150 39.33 16.73 -8.72
C ASP A 150 39.03 17.96 -7.83
N GLY A 151 38.38 17.77 -6.67
CA GLY A 151 38.22 18.79 -5.63
C GLY A 151 36.94 19.62 -5.70
N VAL A 152 35.96 19.26 -6.54
CA VAL A 152 34.63 19.90 -6.60
C VAL A 152 33.53 18.83 -6.75
N VAL A 153 33.40 18.01 -5.72
CA VAL A 153 32.54 16.82 -5.78
C VAL A 153 31.13 17.04 -5.25
N ASP A 154 30.95 17.87 -4.23
CA ASP A 154 29.64 18.04 -3.60
C ASP A 154 28.69 18.81 -4.54
N GLY A 155 27.45 18.30 -4.68
CA GLY A 155 26.47 18.83 -5.63
C GLY A 155 26.67 18.34 -7.08
N LYS A 156 27.49 17.32 -7.30
CA LYS A 156 27.70 16.70 -8.62
C LYS A 156 27.14 15.28 -8.65
N THR A 157 26.51 14.92 -9.75
CA THR A 157 26.13 13.53 -10.04
C THR A 157 27.31 12.72 -10.58
N GLU A 158 28.46 13.35 -10.81
CA GLU A 158 29.62 12.73 -11.42
C GLU A 158 30.91 13.28 -10.79
N VAL A 159 31.88 12.40 -10.58
CA VAL A 159 33.19 12.71 -10.02
C VAL A 159 34.28 12.15 -10.93
N GLU A 160 35.35 12.92 -11.13
CA GLU A 160 36.56 12.47 -11.81
C GLU A 160 37.67 12.24 -10.78
N PHE A 161 38.22 11.02 -10.77
CA PHE A 161 39.36 10.63 -9.95
C PHE A 161 40.64 10.65 -10.77
N LEU A 162 41.68 11.25 -10.20
CA LEU A 162 43.03 11.28 -10.74
C LEU A 162 43.89 10.27 -9.99
N THR A 163 44.43 9.30 -10.71
CA THR A 163 45.35 8.29 -10.15
C THR A 163 46.74 8.88 -9.93
N GLN A 164 47.47 8.36 -8.94
CA GLN A 164 48.80 8.85 -8.61
C GLN A 164 49.77 8.72 -9.81
N SER A 165 50.56 9.76 -10.06
CA SER A 165 51.57 9.72 -11.12
C SER A 165 52.68 8.71 -10.80
N GLY A 166 53.11 7.95 -11.80
CA GLY A 166 54.19 6.97 -11.69
C GLY A 166 53.84 5.66 -10.98
N VAL A 167 52.60 5.49 -10.51
CA VAL A 167 52.11 4.26 -9.88
C VAL A 167 51.02 3.65 -10.74
N THR A 168 51.27 2.46 -11.29
CA THR A 168 50.23 1.67 -11.94
C THR A 168 49.39 0.98 -10.88
N ILE A 169 48.06 1.09 -10.97
CA ILE A 169 47.13 0.31 -10.15
C ILE A 169 46.90 -1.02 -10.87
N PRO A 170 47.34 -2.17 -10.31
CA PRO A 170 47.17 -3.45 -10.97
C PRO A 170 45.69 -3.83 -11.14
N ALA A 171 45.38 -4.61 -12.16
CA ALA A 171 44.09 -5.27 -12.32
C ALA A 171 43.71 -6.05 -11.03
N GLY A 172 42.42 -6.04 -10.70
CA GLY A 172 41.88 -6.68 -9.51
C GLY A 172 42.09 -5.92 -8.21
N THR A 173 42.73 -4.74 -8.24
CA THR A 173 42.92 -3.94 -7.02
C THR A 173 41.59 -3.42 -6.50
N ARG A 174 41.26 -3.72 -5.24
CA ARG A 174 40.09 -3.17 -4.55
C ARG A 174 40.35 -1.75 -4.10
N MET A 175 39.51 -0.82 -4.55
CA MET A 175 39.62 0.60 -4.23
C MET A 175 38.40 1.09 -3.47
N LEU A 176 38.56 1.38 -2.18
CA LEU A 176 37.49 1.81 -1.29
C LEU A 176 37.23 3.31 -1.45
N PHE A 177 35.96 3.69 -1.61
CA PHE A 177 35.55 5.10 -1.59
C PHE A 177 35.56 5.62 -0.15
N SER A 178 36.26 6.73 0.08
CA SER A 178 36.35 7.35 1.38
C SER A 178 36.28 8.87 1.30
N LYS A 179 35.58 9.52 2.22
CA LYS A 179 35.60 11.00 2.39
C LYS A 179 36.83 11.49 3.17
N THR A 180 37.58 10.58 3.79
CA THR A 180 38.84 10.87 4.49
C THR A 180 40.02 10.25 3.77
N ASN A 181 41.18 10.88 3.89
CA ASN A 181 42.43 10.49 3.23
C ASN A 181 43.18 9.33 3.91
N GLY A 182 42.54 8.60 4.81
CA GLY A 182 43.16 7.46 5.50
C GLY A 182 44.15 7.83 6.63
N LEU A 183 44.41 9.12 6.91
CA LEU A 183 45.40 9.55 7.89
C LEU A 183 44.76 9.96 9.22
N THR A 184 44.54 9.03 10.15
CA THR A 184 44.25 9.43 11.54
C THR A 184 45.56 9.75 12.28
N SER A 185 45.62 10.92 12.89
CA SER A 185 46.62 11.24 13.91
C SER A 185 46.56 10.20 15.03
N ALA A 186 47.72 9.71 15.48
CA ALA A 186 47.84 8.70 16.53
C ALA A 186 46.96 9.02 17.77
N GLY A 187 46.00 8.16 18.12
CA GLY A 187 45.29 8.31 19.40
C GLY A 187 43.91 7.66 19.62
N ALA A 188 43.32 6.90 18.70
CA ALA A 188 42.02 6.24 18.95
C ALA A 188 42.17 4.72 19.10
N THR A 189 41.81 4.21 20.28
CA THR A 189 41.94 2.82 20.72
C THR A 189 40.73 1.97 20.28
N LEU A 190 41.01 0.72 19.88
CA LEU A 190 40.08 -0.44 19.73
C LEU A 190 39.29 -0.61 18.41
N VAL A 191 39.88 -0.27 17.26
CA VAL A 191 39.55 -0.90 15.97
C VAL A 191 40.88 -1.46 15.43
N PRO A 192 40.94 -2.61 14.72
CA PRO A 192 42.17 -3.00 14.03
C PRO A 192 42.72 -1.78 13.27
N ALA A 193 43.97 -1.41 13.53
CA ALA A 193 44.59 -0.16 13.06
C ALA A 193 44.57 0.02 11.53
N GLU A 194 44.24 -1.04 10.81
CA GLU A 194 44.08 -1.15 9.36
C GLU A 194 42.76 -0.56 8.82
N TYR A 195 41.71 -0.33 9.62
CA TYR A 195 40.41 0.14 9.11
C TYR A 195 39.78 1.32 9.86
N ALA A 196 40.41 1.86 10.89
CA ALA A 196 39.94 3.05 11.64
C ALA A 196 39.92 4.36 10.82
N THR A 197 40.33 4.28 9.55
CA THR A 197 40.69 5.42 8.70
C THR A 197 39.77 5.58 7.47
N HIS A 198 38.93 4.58 7.18
CA HIS A 198 37.96 4.61 6.08
C HIS A 198 36.63 5.16 6.58
N VAL A 199 36.16 6.23 5.94
CA VAL A 199 34.84 6.79 6.23
C VAL A 199 34.07 6.87 4.91
N PRO A 200 32.98 6.09 4.74
CA PRO A 200 32.18 6.11 3.52
C PRO A 200 31.72 7.52 3.11
N VAL A 201 31.51 7.67 1.81
CA VAL A 201 31.10 8.92 1.17
C VAL A 201 29.66 9.29 1.51
N GLY A 202 29.35 10.59 1.49
CA GLY A 202 27.98 11.07 1.58
C GLY A 202 27.36 11.29 0.19
N ILE A 203 26.06 11.08 0.10
CA ILE A 203 25.25 11.36 -1.09
C ILE A 203 23.98 12.11 -0.70
N ARG A 204 23.31 12.71 -1.68
CA ARG A 204 22.05 13.39 -1.49
C ARG A 204 21.09 13.06 -2.62
N THR A 205 19.82 12.88 -2.27
CA THR A 205 18.72 12.75 -3.23
C THR A 205 17.59 13.72 -2.87
N THR A 206 16.64 13.94 -3.77
CA THR A 206 15.48 14.78 -3.48
C THR A 206 14.27 14.25 -4.21
N ASN A 207 13.13 14.35 -3.53
CA ASN A 207 11.86 13.94 -4.05
C ASN A 207 10.74 14.85 -3.55
N THR A 208 9.73 15.05 -4.38
CA THR A 208 8.60 15.94 -4.09
C THR A 208 7.26 15.26 -4.34
N ALA A 209 7.26 14.05 -4.90
CA ALA A 209 6.03 13.28 -5.09
C ALA A 209 5.61 12.69 -3.74
N CYS A 210 4.31 12.75 -3.44
CA CYS A 210 3.75 12.02 -2.30
C CYS A 210 4.04 10.51 -2.43
N VAL A 211 3.95 9.80 -1.30
CA VAL A 211 4.25 8.36 -1.23
C VAL A 211 2.99 7.53 -1.47
N ASP A 212 3.09 6.50 -2.30
CA ASP A 212 2.06 5.47 -2.43
C ASP A 212 2.68 4.07 -2.33
N GLY A 213 1.86 3.02 -2.39
CA GLY A 213 2.33 1.64 -2.27
C GLY A 213 3.27 1.17 -3.40
N ASP A 214 3.29 1.88 -4.53
CA ASP A 214 4.09 1.56 -5.71
C ASP A 214 5.34 2.45 -5.85
N SER A 215 5.52 3.42 -4.96
CA SER A 215 6.58 4.40 -4.97
C SER A 215 7.97 3.78 -4.75
N LYS A 216 8.63 3.38 -5.84
CA LYS A 216 9.97 2.76 -5.80
C LYS A 216 10.98 3.57 -6.59
N ARG A 217 12.16 3.77 -6.01
CA ARG A 217 13.33 4.38 -6.66
C ARG A 217 14.59 3.65 -6.25
N SER A 218 15.67 3.89 -6.98
CA SER A 218 16.98 3.38 -6.61
C SER A 218 18.05 4.36 -7.02
N ILE A 219 19.11 4.42 -6.23
CA ILE A 219 20.34 5.14 -6.56
C ILE A 219 21.32 4.10 -7.09
N THR A 220 21.93 4.37 -8.24
CA THR A 220 22.94 3.49 -8.85
C THR A 220 24.27 4.19 -9.00
N ILE A 221 25.37 3.44 -8.94
CA ILE A 221 26.72 3.92 -9.19
C ILE A 221 27.32 3.23 -10.43
N GLN A 222 28.08 3.97 -11.22
CA GLN A 222 28.73 3.46 -12.43
C GLN A 222 30.06 4.18 -12.70
N ALA A 223 31.11 3.44 -13.06
CA ALA A 223 32.30 4.01 -13.67
C ALA A 223 32.03 4.18 -15.17
N THR A 224 31.76 5.40 -15.62
CA THR A 224 31.28 5.70 -16.98
C THR A 224 32.42 5.88 -17.98
N ALA A 225 33.62 6.21 -17.51
CA ALA A 225 34.80 6.33 -18.34
C ALA A 225 36.08 6.09 -17.54
N ALA A 226 37.09 5.50 -18.17
CA ALA A 226 38.46 5.53 -17.68
C ALA A 226 39.41 5.83 -18.85
N ARG A 227 40.35 6.75 -18.65
CA ARG A 227 41.28 7.17 -19.69
C ARG A 227 42.68 7.38 -19.14
N THR A 228 43.69 6.99 -19.90
CA THR A 228 45.09 7.38 -19.64
C THR A 228 45.25 8.90 -19.78
N ASP A 229 46.34 9.46 -19.26
CA ASP A 229 46.69 10.88 -19.47
C ASP A 229 46.74 11.26 -20.97
N GLY A 230 47.20 10.34 -21.83
CA GLY A 230 47.19 10.50 -23.29
C GLY A 230 45.82 10.36 -23.96
N GLY A 231 44.73 10.23 -23.20
CA GLY A 231 43.35 10.20 -23.69
C GLY A 231 42.85 8.83 -24.20
N SER A 232 43.68 7.79 -24.18
CA SER A 232 43.27 6.43 -24.57
C SER A 232 42.31 5.81 -23.54
N SER A 233 41.25 5.16 -24.00
CA SER A 233 40.27 4.49 -23.14
C SER A 233 40.86 3.25 -22.46
N ILE A 234 40.45 3.00 -21.22
CA ILE A 234 40.78 1.80 -20.45
C ILE A 234 39.48 1.02 -20.24
N ILE A 235 39.28 -0.05 -21.03
CA ILE A 235 38.03 -0.82 -21.06
C ILE A 235 37.71 -1.45 -19.70
N GLY A 236 38.68 -2.15 -19.10
CA GLY A 236 38.55 -2.68 -17.74
C GLY A 236 38.53 -1.63 -16.63
N GLY A 237 38.39 -0.33 -16.97
CA GLY A 237 38.14 0.77 -16.04
C GLY A 237 36.71 1.36 -16.15
N VAL A 238 35.84 0.77 -16.96
CA VAL A 238 34.43 1.16 -17.13
C VAL A 238 33.56 0.04 -16.59
N SER A 239 32.50 0.35 -15.86
CA SER A 239 31.59 -0.65 -15.27
C SER A 239 30.18 -0.53 -15.83
N ARG A 240 29.37 -1.58 -15.63
CA ARG A 240 27.91 -1.46 -15.60
C ARG A 240 27.44 -0.67 -14.36
N ALA A 241 26.18 -0.22 -14.41
CA ALA A 241 25.54 0.43 -13.27
C ALA A 241 25.13 -0.59 -12.22
N GLU A 242 25.48 -0.35 -10.96
CA GLU A 242 25.14 -1.21 -9.84
C GLU A 242 24.27 -0.48 -8.83
N LYS A 243 23.32 -1.19 -8.20
CA LYS A 243 22.41 -0.60 -7.21
C LYS A 243 23.15 -0.29 -5.91
N LEU A 244 23.13 0.97 -5.50
CA LEU A 244 23.75 1.46 -4.26
C LEU A 244 22.73 1.58 -3.12
N ILE A 245 21.60 2.25 -3.40
CA ILE A 245 20.49 2.42 -2.44
C ILE A 245 19.18 2.00 -3.09
N ASP A 246 18.37 1.25 -2.35
CA ASP A 246 16.97 0.96 -2.66
C ASP A 246 16.06 1.90 -1.86
N ILE A 247 15.13 2.59 -2.53
CA ILE A 247 14.21 3.54 -1.90
C ILE A 247 12.80 3.02 -2.12
N SER A 248 12.09 2.74 -1.03
CA SER A 248 10.74 2.17 -1.08
C SER A 248 9.90 2.62 0.11
N PRO A 249 8.56 2.52 0.03
CA PRO A 249 7.70 2.97 1.11
C PRO A 249 7.95 2.15 2.38
N GLN A 250 8.00 2.84 3.51
CA GLN A 250 8.05 2.23 4.82
C GLN A 250 6.67 1.81 5.30
N PHE A 251 5.70 2.69 5.15
CA PHE A 251 4.35 2.49 5.66
C PHE A 251 3.41 2.01 4.56
N TYR A 252 2.55 1.04 4.88
CA TYR A 252 1.45 0.64 4.00
C TYR A 252 0.15 0.67 4.79
N THR A 253 -0.89 1.23 4.19
CA THR A 253 -2.21 1.38 4.80
C THR A 253 -3.26 0.62 3.98
N PHE A 254 -4.27 0.10 4.68
CA PHE A 254 -5.42 -0.55 4.06
C PHE A 254 -5.04 -1.67 3.06
N LEU A 255 -4.11 -2.55 3.44
CA LEU A 255 -3.84 -3.77 2.69
C LEU A 255 -4.92 -4.81 3.00
N GLY A 256 -5.69 -5.20 2.00
CA GLY A 256 -6.81 -6.13 2.19
C GLY A 256 -7.82 -6.04 1.07
N THR A 257 -8.92 -6.75 1.24
CA THR A 257 -10.05 -6.76 0.28
C THR A 257 -11.33 -6.40 0.99
N ALA A 258 -12.26 -5.77 0.28
CA ALA A 258 -13.57 -5.44 0.82
C ALA A 258 -14.31 -6.69 1.33
N THR A 259 -15.02 -6.54 2.46
CA THR A 259 -16.00 -7.55 2.89
C THR A 259 -17.30 -7.36 2.14
N VAL A 260 -17.83 -8.46 1.59
CA VAL A 260 -19.15 -8.48 0.96
C VAL A 260 -20.16 -8.97 1.98
N GLY A 261 -21.22 -8.19 2.19
CA GLY A 261 -22.33 -8.55 3.08
C GLY A 261 -23.66 -8.22 2.44
N GLN A 262 -24.73 -8.85 2.93
CA GLN A 262 -26.09 -8.59 2.48
C GLN A 262 -26.94 -8.21 3.67
N VAL A 263 -27.79 -7.20 3.49
CA VAL A 263 -28.84 -6.88 4.45
C VAL A 263 -29.99 -7.86 4.28
N ASN A 264 -30.60 -8.31 5.38
CA ASN A 264 -31.67 -9.28 5.34
C ASN A 264 -33.02 -8.65 4.96
N ALA A 265 -33.53 -8.96 3.77
CA ALA A 265 -34.83 -8.53 3.27
C ALA A 265 -36.02 -9.29 3.90
N GLN A 266 -35.76 -10.41 4.59
CA GLN A 266 -36.79 -11.23 5.23
C GLN A 266 -37.20 -10.64 6.59
N THR A 267 -38.43 -10.96 7.01
CA THR A 267 -38.99 -10.67 8.33
C THR A 267 -38.67 -11.75 9.35
N LYS A 268 -37.81 -12.70 8.99
CA LYS A 268 -37.21 -13.66 9.90
C LYS A 268 -35.70 -13.72 9.70
N ASN A 269 -34.97 -13.93 10.80
CA ASN A 269 -33.55 -14.23 10.74
C ASN A 269 -33.32 -15.75 10.58
N PHE A 270 -32.05 -16.13 10.51
CA PHE A 270 -31.63 -17.53 10.36
C PHE A 270 -32.12 -18.47 11.47
N ASP A 271 -32.30 -17.93 12.69
CA ASP A 271 -32.82 -18.69 13.84
C ASP A 271 -34.36 -18.73 13.86
N GLU A 272 -35.02 -18.39 12.75
CA GLU A 272 -36.47 -18.28 12.58
C GLU A 272 -37.14 -17.23 13.50
N ALA A 273 -36.36 -16.38 14.17
CA ALA A 273 -36.89 -15.30 14.99
C ALA A 273 -37.42 -14.18 14.09
N THR A 274 -38.57 -13.62 14.46
CA THR A 274 -39.17 -12.49 13.73
C THR A 274 -38.31 -11.25 13.90
N ILE A 275 -38.00 -10.58 12.79
CA ILE A 275 -37.24 -9.34 12.72
C ILE A 275 -37.95 -8.33 11.82
N VAL A 276 -37.55 -7.06 11.92
CA VAL A 276 -37.94 -6.06 10.92
C VAL A 276 -37.08 -6.27 9.68
N ALA A 277 -37.68 -6.30 8.49
CA ALA A 277 -36.90 -6.41 7.27
C ALA A 277 -35.84 -5.29 7.20
N ARG A 278 -34.61 -5.67 6.91
CA ARG A 278 -33.39 -4.84 6.88
C ARG A 278 -32.93 -4.28 8.23
N SER A 279 -33.34 -4.90 9.35
CA SER A 279 -32.76 -4.59 10.67
C SER A 279 -31.48 -5.37 10.98
N GLU A 280 -31.12 -6.36 10.18
CA GLU A 280 -29.96 -7.22 10.42
C GLU A 280 -29.28 -7.56 9.09
N PHE A 281 -27.99 -7.89 9.14
CA PHE A 281 -27.30 -8.52 8.02
C PHE A 281 -27.64 -10.01 7.96
N VAL A 282 -27.55 -10.58 6.77
CA VAL A 282 -27.65 -12.03 6.58
C VAL A 282 -26.47 -12.70 7.23
N PHE A 283 -26.78 -13.59 8.17
CA PHE A 283 -25.82 -14.31 8.95
C PHE A 283 -26.25 -15.77 9.05
N ASP A 284 -25.42 -16.66 8.53
CA ASP A 284 -25.49 -18.10 8.77
C ASP A 284 -24.44 -18.45 9.82
N GLY A 285 -24.88 -18.75 11.05
CA GLY A 285 -23.99 -19.08 12.17
C GLY A 285 -23.27 -20.42 12.04
N ALA A 286 -23.72 -21.31 11.15
CA ALA A 286 -23.06 -22.59 10.88
C ALA A 286 -22.02 -22.48 9.75
N GLY A 287 -22.26 -21.59 8.78
CA GLY A 287 -21.38 -21.35 7.63
C GLY A 287 -20.37 -20.21 7.79
N ASN A 288 -20.59 -19.27 8.71
CA ASN A 288 -19.69 -18.15 8.98
C ASN A 288 -19.15 -18.22 10.41
N THR A 289 -17.83 -18.14 10.56
CA THR A 289 -17.13 -18.16 11.85
C THR A 289 -17.38 -16.93 12.74
N GLY A 290 -18.29 -16.03 12.35
CA GLY A 290 -18.59 -14.77 13.04
C GLY A 290 -17.54 -13.66 12.83
N LEU A 291 -16.45 -13.94 12.11
CA LEU A 291 -15.34 -13.00 11.98
C LEU A 291 -15.64 -11.82 11.04
N LYS A 292 -16.39 -12.06 9.95
CA LYS A 292 -16.69 -11.03 8.92
C LYS A 292 -18.16 -10.65 8.83
N LEU A 293 -19.03 -11.61 9.08
CA LEU A 293 -20.49 -11.47 8.97
C LEU A 293 -21.09 -11.79 10.33
N ARG A 294 -21.87 -10.86 10.89
CA ARG A 294 -22.62 -10.99 12.14
C ARG A 294 -23.98 -10.31 11.99
N LYS A 295 -24.94 -10.65 12.84
CA LYS A 295 -26.33 -10.15 12.73
C LYS A 295 -26.41 -8.63 12.66
N THR A 296 -25.65 -7.92 13.49
CA THR A 296 -25.71 -6.46 13.60
C THR A 296 -24.53 -5.76 12.94
N GLU A 297 -23.57 -6.49 12.37
CA GLU A 297 -22.34 -5.89 11.89
C GLU A 297 -21.63 -6.67 10.77
N LEU A 298 -21.04 -5.92 9.85
CA LEU A 298 -20.10 -6.38 8.85
C LEU A 298 -18.70 -5.92 9.26
N VAL A 299 -17.71 -6.79 9.09
CA VAL A 299 -16.32 -6.52 9.47
C VAL A 299 -15.41 -6.75 8.27
N ALA A 300 -14.59 -5.75 7.97
CA ALA A 300 -13.53 -5.81 6.96
C ALA A 300 -12.16 -5.66 7.63
N PRO A 301 -11.35 -6.72 7.72
CA PRO A 301 -9.99 -6.64 8.22
C PRO A 301 -9.06 -6.02 7.18
N PHE A 302 -8.24 -5.06 7.61
CA PHE A 302 -7.21 -4.43 6.80
C PHE A 302 -5.89 -4.38 7.55
N THR A 303 -4.81 -4.70 6.87
CA THR A 303 -3.46 -4.71 7.43
C THR A 303 -2.76 -3.37 7.20
N PHE A 304 -2.08 -2.90 8.24
CA PHE A 304 -1.17 -1.77 8.26
C PHE A 304 0.23 -2.29 8.54
N VAL A 305 1.22 -1.88 7.74
CA VAL A 305 2.59 -2.41 7.82
C VAL A 305 3.58 -1.27 8.05
N ASP A 306 4.46 -1.45 9.03
CA ASP A 306 5.64 -0.61 9.24
C ASP A 306 6.91 -1.43 9.03
N ARG A 307 7.56 -1.25 7.87
CA ARG A 307 8.80 -1.95 7.51
C ARG A 307 10.04 -1.46 8.27
N GLY A 308 9.90 -0.45 9.11
CA GLY A 308 10.95 0.06 9.99
C GLY A 308 11.11 -0.74 11.29
N LEU A 309 10.17 -1.63 11.64
CA LEU A 309 10.22 -2.33 12.92
C LEU A 309 11.34 -3.39 12.97
N ALA A 310 12.04 -3.46 14.10
CA ALA A 310 13.18 -4.36 14.33
C ALA A 310 12.79 -5.85 14.38
N THR A 311 11.51 -6.15 14.22
CA THR A 311 10.93 -7.49 14.17
C THR A 311 10.65 -7.95 12.74
N ALA A 312 10.69 -7.05 11.74
CA ALA A 312 10.48 -7.42 10.35
C ALA A 312 11.61 -8.35 9.84
N PRO A 313 11.34 -9.24 8.86
CA PRO A 313 12.35 -10.14 8.29
C PRO A 313 13.56 -9.35 7.80
N ALA A 314 14.77 -9.86 8.04
CA ALA A 314 16.01 -9.14 7.71
C ALA A 314 16.12 -8.72 6.23
N ALA A 315 15.44 -9.43 5.32
CA ALA A 315 15.38 -9.11 3.89
C ALA A 315 14.41 -7.95 3.55
N GLN A 316 13.65 -7.43 4.51
CA GLN A 316 12.55 -6.49 4.31
C GLN A 316 12.63 -5.23 5.18
N VAL A 317 13.47 -5.25 6.22
CA VAL A 317 13.73 -4.10 7.10
C VAL A 317 14.34 -2.97 6.29
N ILE A 318 13.78 -1.77 6.47
CA ILE A 318 14.39 -0.55 5.96
C ILE A 318 15.48 -0.08 6.91
N ASP A 319 16.65 0.27 6.36
CA ASP A 319 17.83 0.63 7.15
C ASP A 319 17.74 2.08 7.68
N LEU A 320 17.45 3.06 6.81
CA LEU A 320 17.11 4.42 7.22
C LEU A 320 15.61 4.64 7.18
N LYS A 321 15.02 4.80 8.37
CA LYS A 321 13.57 4.78 8.61
C LYS A 321 13.10 6.00 9.39
N HIS A 322 11.82 6.29 9.29
CA HIS A 322 11.10 7.20 10.17
C HIS A 322 10.50 6.42 11.34
N THR A 323 10.55 6.98 12.55
CA THR A 323 9.84 6.39 13.69
C THR A 323 8.57 7.20 13.91
N LEU A 324 7.41 6.54 13.86
CA LEU A 324 6.14 7.24 14.10
C LEU A 324 6.13 7.92 15.47
N VAL A 325 5.78 9.21 15.48
CA VAL A 325 5.58 10.02 16.67
C VAL A 325 4.12 10.42 16.80
N ALA A 326 3.72 10.90 17.98
CA ALA A 326 2.35 11.33 18.22
C ALA A 326 1.88 12.47 17.30
N ALA A 327 2.79 13.21 16.69
CA ALA A 327 2.45 14.27 15.75
C ALA A 327 2.12 13.74 14.33
N ASP A 328 2.58 12.54 13.96
CA ASP A 328 2.23 11.90 12.68
C ASP A 328 0.76 11.48 12.69
N LYS A 329 0.00 11.86 11.65
CA LYS A 329 -1.45 11.68 11.59
C LYS A 329 -1.88 10.79 10.44
N LEU A 330 -2.85 9.92 10.71
CA LEU A 330 -3.67 9.30 9.68
C LEU A 330 -4.97 10.10 9.56
N ASN A 331 -5.16 10.75 8.42
CA ASN A 331 -6.42 11.35 8.02
C ASN A 331 -7.32 10.24 7.46
N VAL A 332 -8.55 10.12 7.94
CA VAL A 332 -9.54 9.16 7.45
C VAL A 332 -10.91 9.79 7.27
N LYS A 333 -11.60 9.43 6.20
CA LYS A 333 -12.97 9.90 5.90
C LYS A 333 -13.80 8.75 5.34
N PHE A 334 -14.97 8.51 5.93
CA PHE A 334 -15.94 7.55 5.39
C PHE A 334 -16.83 8.20 4.34
N SER A 335 -17.12 7.48 3.26
CA SER A 335 -18.13 7.86 2.27
C SER A 335 -18.86 6.62 1.76
N THR A 336 -20.04 6.81 1.19
CA THR A 336 -20.82 5.72 0.59
C THR A 336 -21.25 6.04 -0.84
N THR A 337 -21.35 5.03 -1.70
CA THR A 337 -21.81 5.23 -3.09
C THR A 337 -23.34 5.33 -3.22
N GLY A 338 -24.06 5.06 -2.14
CA GLY A 338 -25.51 5.12 -2.04
C GLY A 338 -25.94 5.37 -0.59
N ASP A 339 -27.25 5.44 -0.35
CA ASP A 339 -27.78 5.64 0.99
C ASP A 339 -27.60 4.38 1.84
N ALA A 340 -26.78 4.49 2.90
CA ALA A 340 -26.57 3.42 3.86
C ALA A 340 -27.70 3.33 4.91
N GLY A 341 -28.57 4.34 4.97
CA GLY A 341 -29.57 4.50 6.01
C GLY A 341 -29.00 5.20 7.26
N SER A 342 -29.87 5.92 7.97
CA SER A 342 -29.48 6.70 9.16
C SER A 342 -29.12 5.87 10.38
N SER A 343 -29.30 4.55 10.33
CA SER A 343 -28.91 3.60 11.37
C SER A 343 -27.56 2.94 11.13
N ALA A 344 -26.95 3.13 9.95
CA ALA A 344 -25.61 2.64 9.68
C ALA A 344 -24.57 3.48 10.44
N ARG A 345 -23.65 2.81 11.12
CA ARG A 345 -22.50 3.42 11.81
C ARG A 345 -21.21 2.74 11.39
N PHE A 346 -20.12 3.51 11.38
CA PHE A 346 -18.83 3.04 10.91
C PHE A 346 -17.81 3.14 12.04
N TYR A 347 -17.01 2.10 12.25
CA TYR A 347 -16.01 2.08 13.32
C TYR A 347 -14.70 1.49 12.83
N PHE A 348 -13.64 1.75 13.60
CA PHE A 348 -12.39 1.03 13.54
C PHE A 348 -12.13 0.35 14.89
N TYR A 349 -11.60 -0.87 14.84
CA TYR A 349 -11.17 -1.63 16.01
C TYR A 349 -9.78 -2.19 15.76
N ASN A 350 -8.98 -2.29 16.81
CA ASN A 350 -7.63 -2.83 16.75
C ASN A 350 -7.53 -4.29 17.19
N ASP A 351 -8.65 -4.89 17.61
CA ASP A 351 -8.65 -6.27 18.08
C ASP A 351 -9.95 -7.00 17.73
N GLN A 352 -9.81 -8.31 17.50
CA GLN A 352 -10.90 -9.25 17.28
C GLN A 352 -10.55 -10.59 17.92
N ASP A 353 -11.43 -11.08 18.79
CA ASP A 353 -11.31 -12.41 19.38
C ASP A 353 -11.50 -13.48 18.30
N ASN A 354 -10.50 -14.32 18.03
CA ASN A 354 -10.62 -15.46 17.12
C ASN A 354 -10.64 -16.80 17.87
N THR A 355 -10.62 -16.77 19.19
CA THR A 355 -10.70 -17.95 20.04
C THR A 355 -11.97 -18.71 19.72
N ALA A 356 -11.85 -20.03 19.51
CA ALA A 356 -13.03 -20.87 19.28
C ALA A 356 -13.98 -20.80 20.49
N GLY A 357 -15.24 -20.43 20.27
CA GLY A 357 -16.23 -20.32 21.34
C GLY A 357 -17.29 -19.27 21.05
N ALA A 358 -18.08 -18.93 22.07
CA ALA A 358 -19.20 -18.00 21.96
C ALA A 358 -18.77 -16.54 21.73
N THR A 359 -17.53 -16.19 22.08
CA THR A 359 -16.96 -14.84 21.91
C THR A 359 -16.23 -14.66 20.59
N LYS A 360 -16.11 -15.71 19.77
CA LYS A 360 -15.45 -15.64 18.47
C LYS A 360 -16.05 -14.53 17.61
N GLY A 361 -15.19 -13.67 17.08
CA GLY A 361 -15.49 -12.50 16.26
C GLY A 361 -15.76 -11.24 17.06
N ALA A 362 -15.79 -11.28 18.40
CA ALA A 362 -16.01 -10.09 19.22
C ALA A 362 -14.90 -9.05 18.99
N LEU A 363 -15.31 -7.81 18.72
CA LEU A 363 -14.39 -6.70 18.50
C LEU A 363 -14.07 -5.98 19.80
N ALA A 364 -12.80 -5.60 19.95
CA ALA A 364 -12.30 -4.86 21.10
C ALA A 364 -11.36 -3.73 20.64
N ASP A 365 -10.98 -2.87 21.59
CA ASP A 365 -10.08 -1.73 21.36
C ASP A 365 -10.56 -0.80 20.23
N ALA A 366 -11.72 -0.18 20.42
CA ALA A 366 -12.32 0.73 19.46
C ALA A 366 -11.48 2.02 19.32
N ILE A 367 -11.07 2.34 18.09
CA ILE A 367 -10.40 3.60 17.79
C ILE A 367 -11.45 4.71 17.73
N THR A 368 -11.40 5.63 18.70
CA THR A 368 -12.38 6.71 18.80
C THR A 368 -12.14 7.78 17.74
N LEU A 369 -13.12 8.04 16.87
CA LEU A 369 -12.99 8.96 15.73
C LEU A 369 -13.26 10.43 16.06
N GLY A 370 -13.94 10.76 17.16
CA GLY A 370 -14.14 12.14 17.60
C GLY A 370 -14.80 12.21 18.97
N ALA A 371 -15.77 13.12 19.15
CA ALA A 371 -16.66 13.08 20.31
C ALA A 371 -17.55 11.82 20.32
N ASN A 372 -17.75 11.22 19.15
CA ASN A 372 -18.41 9.94 18.97
C ASN A 372 -17.36 8.84 18.73
N THR A 373 -17.67 7.62 19.15
CA THR A 373 -16.88 6.43 18.84
C THR A 373 -17.01 5.98 17.38
N HIS A 374 -18.06 6.41 16.67
CA HIS A 374 -18.30 6.10 15.26
C HIS A 374 -17.95 7.26 14.32
N GLY A 375 -17.66 6.89 13.08
CA GLY A 375 -17.53 7.79 11.95
C GLY A 375 -18.89 8.28 11.46
N VAL A 376 -18.93 9.55 11.13
CA VAL A 376 -19.98 10.26 10.40
C VAL A 376 -19.52 10.36 8.95
N LEU A 377 -20.42 10.08 8.01
CA LEU A 377 -20.13 10.18 6.60
C LEU A 377 -19.64 11.60 6.24
N ASP A 378 -18.71 11.63 5.31
CA ASP A 378 -18.08 12.83 4.75
C ASP A 378 -17.36 13.74 5.76
N THR A 379 -17.18 13.29 7.00
CA THR A 379 -16.39 13.99 8.01
C THR A 379 -14.94 13.52 7.96
N ASN A 380 -13.98 14.45 7.91
CA ASN A 380 -12.56 14.13 8.00
C ASN A 380 -12.15 13.94 9.47
N TYR A 381 -11.50 12.84 9.77
CA TYR A 381 -10.98 12.51 11.08
C TYR A 381 -9.47 12.45 11.05
N VAL A 382 -8.83 13.15 11.98
CA VAL A 382 -7.38 13.16 12.14
C VAL A 382 -7.04 12.37 13.39
N LYS A 383 -6.24 11.31 13.25
CA LYS A 383 -5.86 10.41 14.35
C LYS A 383 -4.36 10.18 14.35
N ASP A 384 -3.79 9.90 15.51
CA ASP A 384 -2.37 9.54 15.61
C ASP A 384 -2.13 8.27 14.79
N ALA A 385 -1.14 8.31 13.89
CA ALA A 385 -0.86 7.20 12.99
C ALA A 385 -0.49 5.93 13.77
N SER A 386 0.21 6.08 14.89
CA SER A 386 0.60 4.96 15.76
C SER A 386 -0.58 4.10 16.23
N LEU A 387 -1.79 4.63 16.33
CA LEU A 387 -2.99 3.86 16.69
C LEU A 387 -3.33 2.77 15.67
N PHE A 388 -2.91 2.93 14.41
CA PHE A 388 -3.19 1.99 13.32
C PHE A 388 -2.01 1.06 13.02
N PHE A 389 -0.77 1.52 13.26
CA PHE A 389 0.45 0.74 12.96
C PHE A 389 0.98 -0.07 14.15
N THR A 390 0.61 0.28 15.38
CA THR A 390 1.07 -0.46 16.57
C THR A 390 0.20 -1.69 16.77
N ARG A 391 0.82 -2.88 16.73
CA ARG A 391 0.12 -4.12 17.03
C ARG A 391 -0.40 -4.08 18.47
N ASN A 392 -1.68 -4.41 18.64
CA ASN A 392 -2.21 -4.67 19.98
C ASN A 392 -1.68 -6.04 20.47
N GLU A 393 -0.71 -6.03 21.39
CA GLU A 393 -0.02 -7.24 21.89
C GLU A 393 -0.95 -8.21 22.66
N PHE A 394 -2.16 -7.79 23.01
CA PHE A 394 -3.17 -8.67 23.62
C PHE A 394 -3.88 -9.58 22.61
N ALA A 395 -3.70 -9.35 21.29
CA ALA A 395 -4.25 -10.17 20.23
C ALA A 395 -3.38 -11.42 19.98
N ALA A 396 -3.54 -12.44 20.84
CA ALA A 396 -2.97 -13.77 20.62
C ALA A 396 -3.60 -14.49 19.41
N ASP A 397 -4.71 -13.96 18.89
CA ASP A 397 -5.60 -14.74 18.02
C ASP A 397 -6.08 -14.01 16.75
N ALA A 398 -5.71 -12.75 16.46
CA ALA A 398 -6.19 -12.06 15.25
C ALA A 398 -6.02 -12.94 13.98
N GLU A 399 -7.06 -13.05 13.15
CA GLU A 399 -6.91 -13.67 11.82
C GLU A 399 -5.73 -12.99 11.14
N ASP A 400 -4.76 -13.78 10.67
CA ASP A 400 -3.64 -13.30 9.87
C ASP A 400 -4.22 -12.39 8.78
N GLY A 401 -3.97 -11.09 8.91
CA GLY A 401 -4.51 -10.11 7.99
C GLY A 401 -4.12 -10.51 6.57
N PHE A 402 -5.08 -10.50 5.65
CA PHE A 402 -4.79 -10.88 4.27
C PHE A 402 -3.82 -9.86 3.66
N VAL A 403 -2.54 -10.24 3.57
CA VAL A 403 -1.54 -9.51 2.78
C VAL A 403 -1.63 -10.01 1.33
N PRO A 404 -1.94 -9.14 0.34
CA PRO A 404 -1.99 -9.56 -1.05
C PRO A 404 -0.66 -10.16 -1.50
N ALA A 405 -0.69 -11.27 -2.25
CA ALA A 405 0.52 -11.98 -2.71
C ALA A 405 1.50 -11.10 -3.51
N SER A 406 1.05 -9.97 -4.06
CA SER A 406 1.88 -8.95 -4.74
C SER A 406 2.88 -8.25 -3.81
N PHE A 407 2.70 -8.34 -2.49
CA PHE A 407 3.64 -7.81 -1.48
C PHE A 407 4.72 -8.83 -1.08
N GLY A 408 4.73 -10.02 -1.69
CA GLY A 408 5.69 -11.08 -1.36
C GLY A 408 5.55 -11.61 0.06
N ALA A 409 6.57 -12.29 0.55
CA ALA A 409 6.65 -12.87 1.90
C ALA A 409 6.80 -11.81 3.02
N LEU A 410 6.17 -10.64 2.91
CA LEU A 410 5.83 -9.81 4.07
C LEU A 410 4.78 -10.62 4.83
N ALA A 411 5.25 -11.63 5.57
CA ALA A 411 4.39 -12.45 6.40
C ALA A 411 3.67 -11.50 7.39
N PRO A 412 2.44 -11.83 7.82
CA PRO A 412 1.83 -11.20 8.98
C PRO A 412 2.66 -11.53 10.23
N ASP A 413 3.84 -10.92 10.34
CA ASP A 413 4.71 -10.98 11.50
C ASP A 413 4.71 -9.63 12.24
N ALA A 414 5.51 -9.55 13.30
CA ALA A 414 5.50 -8.52 14.34
C ALA A 414 5.80 -7.07 13.86
N ALA A 415 5.78 -6.83 12.55
CA ALA A 415 5.87 -5.52 11.91
C ALA A 415 4.54 -5.00 11.32
N SER A 416 3.43 -5.71 11.58
CA SER A 416 2.10 -5.37 11.06
C SER A 416 1.03 -5.33 12.16
N ASN A 417 0.00 -4.53 11.92
CA ASN A 417 -1.23 -4.48 12.71
C ASN A 417 -2.44 -4.72 11.81
N THR A 418 -3.44 -5.43 12.31
CA THR A 418 -4.72 -5.62 11.62
C THR A 418 -5.76 -4.73 12.27
N VAL A 419 -6.35 -3.84 11.47
CA VAL A 419 -7.44 -2.95 11.89
C VAL A 419 -8.73 -3.44 11.24
N PHE A 420 -9.77 -3.57 12.05
CA PHE A 420 -11.09 -4.02 11.63
C PHE A 420 -11.99 -2.81 11.41
N VAL A 421 -12.33 -2.57 10.14
CA VAL A 421 -13.31 -1.55 9.75
C VAL A 421 -14.69 -2.19 9.80
N THR A 422 -15.69 -1.52 10.38
CA THR A 422 -17.04 -2.11 10.46
C THR A 422 -18.14 -1.22 9.90
N VAL A 423 -19.22 -1.89 9.50
CA VAL A 423 -20.55 -1.30 9.30
C VAL A 423 -21.49 -1.92 10.30
N VAL A 424 -22.09 -1.12 11.17
CA VAL A 424 -22.93 -1.58 12.29
C VAL A 424 -24.34 -1.04 12.12
N GLN A 425 -25.34 -1.89 12.32
CA GLN A 425 -26.70 -1.45 12.60
C GLN A 425 -26.77 -0.95 14.04
N SER A 426 -26.83 0.37 14.22
CA SER A 426 -26.85 0.95 15.57
C SER A 426 -28.22 0.93 16.22
N ASP A 427 -29.28 0.81 15.42
CA ASP A 427 -30.66 0.81 15.91
C ASP A 427 -31.16 -0.62 16.04
N THR A 428 -31.13 -1.13 17.27
CA THR A 428 -31.51 -2.52 17.62
C THR A 428 -32.76 -2.57 18.50
N THR A 429 -33.38 -1.43 18.78
CA THR A 429 -34.53 -1.30 19.68
C THR A 429 -35.71 -0.64 18.98
N ASP A 430 -36.91 -1.16 19.17
CA ASP A 430 -38.14 -0.66 18.55
C ASP A 430 -38.41 0.82 18.90
N PRO A 431 -38.64 1.73 17.92
CA PRO A 431 -38.73 1.50 16.46
C PRO A 431 -37.37 1.33 15.79
N ILE A 432 -37.16 0.17 15.15
CA ILE A 432 -35.94 -0.10 14.37
C ILE A 432 -35.99 0.62 13.02
N THR A 433 -34.97 1.43 12.76
CA THR A 433 -34.73 2.06 11.47
C THR A 433 -34.03 1.08 10.51
N PRO A 434 -34.61 0.75 9.34
CA PRO A 434 -34.01 -0.18 8.38
C PRO A 434 -32.70 0.35 7.78
N LEU A 435 -31.75 -0.56 7.53
CA LEU A 435 -30.54 -0.27 6.76
C LEU A 435 -30.86 -0.01 5.28
N GLY A 436 -30.01 0.80 4.64
CA GLY A 436 -29.91 0.87 3.19
C GLY A 436 -29.29 -0.38 2.58
N PHE A 437 -29.21 -0.47 1.26
CA PHE A 437 -28.58 -1.58 0.55
C PHE A 437 -28.08 -1.14 -0.84
N ASN A 438 -27.27 -1.99 -1.47
CA ASN A 438 -26.58 -1.72 -2.75
C ASN A 438 -25.69 -0.47 -2.69
N TYR A 439 -24.89 -0.37 -1.64
CA TYR A 439 -23.89 0.68 -1.48
C TYR A 439 -22.52 0.09 -1.12
N ASN A 440 -21.47 0.77 -1.57
CA ASN A 440 -20.13 0.53 -1.10
C ASN A 440 -19.80 1.50 0.02
N VAL A 441 -19.02 1.05 1.00
CA VAL A 441 -18.40 1.91 2.02
C VAL A 441 -16.95 2.10 1.64
N ASN A 442 -16.56 3.35 1.45
CA ASN A 442 -15.20 3.73 1.11
C ASN A 442 -14.57 4.47 2.28
N VAL A 443 -13.30 4.19 2.52
CA VAL A 443 -12.44 4.98 3.40
C VAL A 443 -11.42 5.70 2.53
N GLU A 444 -11.51 7.02 2.51
CA GLU A 444 -10.42 7.87 2.01
C GLU A 444 -9.40 8.05 3.14
N SER A 445 -8.13 7.83 2.83
CA SER A 445 -7.05 7.90 3.82
C SER A 445 -5.81 8.60 3.30
N MET A 446 -5.11 9.32 4.17
CA MET A 446 -3.81 9.95 3.91
C MET A 446 -2.95 9.91 5.17
N LEU A 447 -1.76 9.30 5.09
CA LEU A 447 -0.76 9.36 6.17
C LEU A 447 0.06 10.66 5.99
N ASP A 448 -0.08 11.54 6.96
CA ASP A 448 0.54 12.87 7.06
C ASP A 448 1.63 12.80 8.12
N LEU A 449 2.88 12.98 7.72
CA LEU A 449 4.02 12.86 8.61
C LEU A 449 4.44 14.23 9.11
N ASP A 450 4.61 14.36 10.43
CA ASP A 450 5.00 15.61 11.06
C ASP A 450 6.45 15.95 10.73
N GLY A 451 6.62 16.74 9.68
CA GLY A 451 7.94 17.18 9.27
C GLY A 451 7.94 17.86 7.92
N SER A 452 8.42 19.10 7.88
CA SER A 452 8.64 19.81 6.60
C SER A 452 9.62 19.08 5.67
N THR A 453 10.44 18.17 6.19
CA THR A 453 11.42 17.35 5.47
C THR A 453 10.92 15.95 5.10
N LEU A 454 9.69 15.58 5.48
CA LEU A 454 9.09 14.28 5.19
C LEU A 454 8.09 14.37 4.03
N LEU A 455 7.98 13.30 3.26
CA LEU A 455 6.93 13.11 2.26
C LEU A 455 5.72 12.45 2.90
N ASP A 456 4.59 13.11 2.75
CA ASP A 456 3.30 12.54 3.09
C ASP A 456 2.88 11.51 2.05
N HIS A 457 2.00 10.61 2.46
CA HIS A 457 1.38 9.67 1.56
C HIS A 457 0.35 10.36 0.67
N CYS A 458 0.16 9.86 -0.54
CA CYS A 458 -0.91 10.32 -1.40
C CYS A 458 -2.27 9.92 -0.81
N THR A 459 -3.29 10.76 -0.99
CA THR A 459 -4.67 10.40 -0.64
C THR A 459 -5.11 9.19 -1.45
N LYS A 460 -5.62 8.16 -0.76
CA LYS A 460 -6.09 6.91 -1.37
C LYS A 460 -7.51 6.61 -0.90
N THR A 461 -8.37 6.19 -1.82
CA THR A 461 -9.71 5.70 -1.50
C THR A 461 -9.73 4.18 -1.58
N THR A 462 -10.09 3.51 -0.48
CA THR A 462 -10.21 2.06 -0.39
C THR A 462 -11.66 1.67 -0.12
N THR A 463 -12.24 0.82 -0.97
CA THR A 463 -13.54 0.20 -0.68
C THR A 463 -13.36 -0.85 0.41
N THR A 464 -14.06 -0.67 1.53
CA THR A 464 -13.98 -1.56 2.70
C THR A 464 -15.13 -2.56 2.74
N HIS A 465 -16.32 -2.14 2.28
CA HIS A 465 -17.51 -2.99 2.28
C HIS A 465 -18.27 -2.85 0.97
N ASN A 466 -18.85 -3.96 0.52
CA ASN A 466 -19.91 -3.97 -0.48
C ASN A 466 -21.17 -4.55 0.18
N VAL A 467 -22.17 -3.69 0.39
CA VAL A 467 -23.40 -4.02 1.11
C VAL A 467 -24.53 -4.17 0.12
N GLY A 468 -24.96 -5.41 -0.11
CA GLY A 468 -26.09 -5.77 -0.96
C GLY A 468 -27.34 -6.13 -0.16
N ILE A 469 -28.25 -6.87 -0.79
CA ILE A 469 -29.47 -7.41 -0.19
C ILE A 469 -29.66 -8.87 -0.63
N ASN A 470 -30.20 -9.72 0.25
CA ASN A 470 -30.48 -11.14 -0.06
C ASN A 470 -31.82 -11.32 -0.78
N GLY A 471 -31.95 -10.73 -1.96
CA GLY A 471 -33.15 -10.83 -2.76
C GLY A 471 -33.06 -10.08 -4.08
N ALA A 472 -34.16 -10.09 -4.82
CA ALA A 472 -34.34 -9.29 -6.03
C ALA A 472 -34.76 -7.86 -5.65
N VAL A 473 -34.30 -6.89 -6.45
CA VAL A 473 -34.71 -5.48 -6.32
C VAL A 473 -35.37 -5.03 -7.61
N LEU A 474 -36.63 -4.58 -7.53
CA LEU A 474 -37.39 -4.06 -8.65
C LEU A 474 -37.72 -2.59 -8.42
N LYS A 475 -37.38 -1.72 -9.38
CA LYS A 475 -37.67 -0.29 -9.31
C LYS A 475 -38.78 0.06 -10.29
N VAL A 476 -39.81 0.72 -9.77
CA VAL A 476 -40.99 1.16 -10.51
C VAL A 476 -41.10 2.68 -10.41
N PRO A 477 -40.54 3.42 -11.38
CA PRO A 477 -40.67 4.87 -11.40
C PRO A 477 -42.09 5.29 -11.81
N TYR A 478 -42.50 6.49 -11.40
CA TYR A 478 -43.74 7.15 -11.85
C TYR A 478 -45.04 6.37 -11.64
N SER A 479 -45.12 5.52 -10.61
CA SER A 479 -46.37 4.86 -10.24
C SER A 479 -47.39 5.87 -9.73
N VAL A 480 -48.66 5.59 -9.95
CA VAL A 480 -49.75 6.55 -9.69
C VAL A 480 -50.77 5.88 -8.78
N SER A 481 -51.13 6.52 -7.66
CA SER A 481 -52.16 6.01 -6.72
C SER A 481 -53.59 6.23 -7.26
N GLY A 482 -53.88 5.60 -8.41
CA GLY A 482 -55.16 5.63 -9.09
C GLY A 482 -55.81 4.25 -9.10
N ALA A 483 -57.14 4.22 -9.10
CA ALA A 483 -57.89 2.96 -9.14
C ALA A 483 -57.51 2.14 -10.40
N GLY A 484 -57.12 0.88 -10.18
CA GLY A 484 -56.72 -0.03 -11.26
C GLY A 484 -55.25 0.04 -11.68
N ASN A 485 -54.44 0.93 -11.08
CA ASN A 485 -52.99 0.91 -11.26
C ASN A 485 -52.36 -0.15 -10.35
N PHE A 486 -51.46 -0.96 -10.88
CA PHE A 486 -50.84 -2.04 -10.11
C PHE A 486 -49.41 -2.36 -10.57
N VAL A 487 -48.71 -3.07 -9.69
CA VAL A 487 -47.46 -3.76 -9.98
C VAL A 487 -47.71 -5.25 -9.83
N ARG A 488 -47.48 -6.02 -10.90
CA ARG A 488 -47.47 -7.47 -10.84
C ARG A 488 -46.04 -7.93 -10.64
N ILE A 489 -45.81 -8.77 -9.65
CA ILE A 489 -44.52 -9.43 -9.42
C ILE A 489 -44.72 -10.93 -9.53
N THR A 490 -43.88 -11.59 -10.33
CA THR A 490 -43.85 -13.03 -10.55
C THR A 490 -42.65 -13.62 -9.83
N ASN A 491 -42.91 -14.63 -9.00
CA ASN A 491 -41.90 -15.41 -8.30
C ASN A 491 -41.81 -16.80 -8.95
N GLU A 492 -40.76 -17.02 -9.73
CA GLU A 492 -40.44 -18.32 -10.33
C GLU A 492 -39.58 -19.18 -9.40
N HIS A 493 -39.27 -18.72 -8.20
CA HIS A 493 -38.59 -19.54 -7.21
C HIS A 493 -39.52 -20.67 -6.71
N ASN A 494 -38.93 -21.73 -6.16
CA ASN A 494 -39.64 -22.88 -5.59
C ASN A 494 -40.10 -22.65 -4.15
N GLN A 495 -39.81 -21.48 -3.57
CA GLN A 495 -40.24 -21.08 -2.24
C GLN A 495 -41.07 -19.80 -2.32
N GLU A 496 -41.95 -19.61 -1.33
CA GLU A 496 -42.66 -18.35 -1.13
C GLU A 496 -41.67 -17.20 -0.90
N ALA A 497 -41.97 -16.04 -1.47
CA ALA A 497 -41.16 -14.84 -1.32
C ALA A 497 -41.90 -13.77 -0.50
N GLU A 498 -41.23 -13.22 0.50
CA GLU A 498 -41.68 -12.00 1.18
C GLU A 498 -41.36 -10.78 0.33
N VAL A 499 -42.22 -9.77 0.42
CA VAL A 499 -42.07 -8.53 -0.35
C VAL A 499 -42.16 -7.33 0.58
N THR A 500 -41.14 -6.49 0.50
CA THR A 500 -41.16 -5.15 1.09
C THR A 500 -40.99 -4.09 0.02
N VAL A 501 -41.49 -2.89 0.28
CA VAL A 501 -41.39 -1.77 -0.66
C VAL A 501 -40.95 -0.49 0.05
N ASP A 502 -40.05 0.24 -0.60
CA ASP A 502 -39.73 1.63 -0.28
C ASP A 502 -40.55 2.55 -1.18
N VAL A 503 -41.31 3.44 -0.54
CA VAL A 503 -42.24 4.35 -1.21
C VAL A 503 -41.69 5.77 -1.14
N PHE A 504 -41.39 6.34 -2.30
CA PHE A 504 -40.92 7.71 -2.44
C PHE A 504 -42.03 8.55 -3.07
N GLY A 505 -42.51 9.57 -2.37
CA GLY A 505 -43.45 10.55 -2.93
C GLY A 505 -42.73 11.53 -3.84
N GLU A 506 -43.24 11.69 -5.05
CA GLU A 506 -42.77 12.74 -5.96
C GLU A 506 -43.43 14.08 -5.57
N SER A 507 -42.73 15.18 -5.78
CA SER A 507 -43.27 16.52 -5.51
C SER A 507 -43.23 17.39 -6.73
N VAL A 508 -44.18 18.33 -6.82
CA VAL A 508 -44.16 19.36 -7.86
C VAL A 508 -42.96 20.31 -7.69
N ASP A 509 -42.53 20.57 -6.43
CA ASP A 509 -41.54 21.62 -6.09
C ASP A 509 -40.29 21.12 -5.33
N GLY A 510 -40.17 19.81 -5.09
CA GLY A 510 -38.92 19.18 -4.61
C GLY A 510 -38.52 19.36 -3.13
N THR A 511 -39.37 19.90 -2.25
CA THR A 511 -39.04 20.10 -0.81
C THR A 511 -39.33 18.88 0.08
N VAL A 512 -38.60 18.74 1.20
CA VAL A 512 -38.39 17.46 1.91
C VAL A 512 -39.09 17.45 3.29
N GLY A 513 -40.05 16.55 3.49
CA GLY A 513 -40.61 16.23 4.82
C GLY A 513 -41.59 15.04 4.76
N ALA A 514 -41.23 13.92 5.38
CA ALA A 514 -42.04 12.68 5.51
C ALA A 514 -42.63 12.06 4.22
N ARG A 515 -41.96 12.25 3.06
CA ARG A 515 -42.37 11.68 1.76
C ARG A 515 -41.65 10.39 1.39
N HIS A 516 -41.09 9.71 2.39
CA HIS A 516 -40.41 8.43 2.21
C HIS A 516 -40.89 7.46 3.29
N ALA A 517 -41.26 6.26 2.89
CA ALA A 517 -41.54 5.15 3.80
C ALA A 517 -40.67 3.97 3.41
N THR A 518 -39.87 3.49 4.37
CA THR A 518 -38.92 2.40 4.18
C THR A 518 -39.49 1.10 4.72
N ALA A 519 -39.28 -0.01 4.00
CA ALA A 519 -39.59 -1.37 4.42
C ALA A 519 -41.07 -1.59 4.76
N VAL A 520 -41.97 -1.10 3.91
CA VAL A 520 -43.41 -1.39 4.03
C VAL A 520 -43.63 -2.85 3.64
N ARG A 521 -44.23 -3.64 4.54
CA ARG A 521 -44.49 -5.06 4.28
C ARG A 521 -45.76 -5.23 3.43
N LEU A 522 -45.65 -6.03 2.38
CA LEU A 522 -46.77 -6.41 1.52
C LEU A 522 -47.10 -7.89 1.68
N ALA A 523 -48.15 -8.35 0.99
CA ALA A 523 -48.49 -9.77 0.91
C ALA A 523 -47.36 -10.58 0.25
N ASN A 524 -47.14 -11.81 0.70
CA ASN A 524 -46.15 -12.72 0.13
C ASN A 524 -46.57 -13.23 -1.26
N ILE A 525 -45.59 -13.61 -2.08
CA ILE A 525 -45.81 -14.26 -3.38
C ILE A 525 -45.54 -15.76 -3.22
N PRO A 526 -46.56 -16.63 -3.37
CA PRO A 526 -46.36 -18.07 -3.32
C PRO A 526 -45.30 -18.57 -4.32
N ALA A 527 -44.73 -19.74 -4.05
CA ALA A 527 -43.82 -20.39 -4.98
C ALA A 527 -44.47 -20.58 -6.36
N LYS A 528 -43.71 -20.34 -7.44
CA LYS A 528 -44.17 -20.50 -8.84
C LYS A 528 -45.47 -19.73 -9.14
N SER A 529 -45.63 -18.53 -8.60
CA SER A 529 -46.85 -17.74 -8.70
C SER A 529 -46.59 -16.28 -9.04
N SER A 530 -47.66 -15.53 -9.32
CA SER A 530 -47.62 -14.07 -9.50
C SER A 530 -48.62 -13.41 -8.58
N TYR A 531 -48.26 -12.26 -8.02
CA TYR A 531 -49.14 -11.44 -7.20
C TYR A 531 -49.31 -10.05 -7.79
N VAL A 532 -50.49 -9.46 -7.63
CA VAL A 532 -50.81 -8.11 -8.09
C VAL A 532 -50.94 -7.20 -6.87
N TYR A 533 -50.05 -6.22 -6.77
CA TYR A 533 -50.09 -5.19 -5.74
C TYR A 533 -50.71 -3.93 -6.34
N PHE A 534 -51.91 -3.56 -5.93
CA PHE A 534 -52.52 -2.31 -6.36
C PHE A 534 -51.80 -1.13 -5.71
N VAL A 535 -51.47 -0.10 -6.50
CA VAL A 535 -50.73 1.06 -6.00
C VAL A 535 -51.46 1.75 -4.84
N PRO A 536 -52.81 1.94 -4.88
CA PRO A 536 -53.54 2.47 -3.72
C PRO A 536 -53.34 1.65 -2.43
N GLU A 537 -53.36 0.32 -2.51
CA GLU A 537 -53.16 -0.56 -1.35
C GLU A 537 -51.73 -0.49 -0.80
N ILE A 538 -50.73 -0.31 -1.67
CA ILE A 538 -49.34 -0.08 -1.27
C ILE A 538 -49.24 1.23 -0.47
N ILE A 539 -49.88 2.30 -0.93
CA ILE A 539 -49.86 3.59 -0.24
C ILE A 539 -50.60 3.51 1.08
N ASP A 540 -51.76 2.84 1.14
CA ASP A 540 -52.50 2.63 2.39
C ASP A 540 -51.66 1.82 3.40
N ALA A 541 -50.94 0.79 2.94
CA ALA A 541 -50.00 0.04 3.79
C ALA A 541 -48.85 0.92 4.28
N ALA A 542 -48.31 1.81 3.43
CA ALA A 542 -47.26 2.73 3.81
C ALA A 542 -47.72 3.75 4.86
N VAL A 543 -48.95 4.27 4.73
CA VAL A 543 -49.58 5.15 5.73
C VAL A 543 -49.77 4.40 7.04
N ALA A 544 -50.36 3.20 6.99
CA ALA A 544 -50.71 2.42 8.18
C ALA A 544 -49.48 1.89 8.94
N GLN A 545 -48.44 1.46 8.24
CA GLN A 545 -47.27 0.83 8.86
C GLN A 545 -46.15 1.82 9.19
N LYS A 546 -46.01 2.90 8.41
CA LYS A 546 -44.83 3.79 8.44
C LYS A 546 -45.17 5.27 8.53
N ASN A 547 -46.44 5.62 8.78
CA ASN A 547 -46.91 7.02 8.85
C ASN A 547 -46.54 7.85 7.61
N TYR A 548 -46.54 7.22 6.43
CA TYR A 548 -46.26 7.89 5.16
C TYR A 548 -47.24 9.05 4.91
N SER A 549 -46.73 10.23 4.55
CA SER A 549 -47.57 11.44 4.37
C SER A 549 -47.99 11.74 2.93
N GLY A 550 -47.52 10.95 1.95
CA GLY A 550 -47.88 11.12 0.53
C GLY A 550 -46.95 12.01 -0.30
N ALA A 551 -47.24 12.09 -1.60
CA ALA A 551 -46.69 13.11 -2.48
C ALA A 551 -47.26 14.48 -2.09
N ASP A 552 -46.41 15.49 -2.00
CA ASP A 552 -46.72 16.85 -1.53
C ASP A 552 -47.07 17.05 -0.03
N GLY A 553 -46.98 16.01 0.82
CA GLY A 553 -47.08 16.15 2.29
C GLY A 553 -48.50 16.44 2.82
N ALA A 554 -49.52 16.29 1.99
CA ALA A 554 -50.92 16.35 2.41
C ALA A 554 -51.44 14.93 2.58
N ALA A 555 -51.81 14.58 3.82
CA ALA A 555 -52.62 13.40 4.10
C ALA A 555 -53.87 13.44 3.22
N GLN A 556 -53.94 12.55 2.23
CA GLN A 556 -55.15 12.03 1.57
C GLN A 556 -56.38 12.95 1.60
N THR A 557 -56.27 14.15 1.01
CA THR A 557 -57.46 14.89 0.59
C THR A 557 -57.46 14.89 -0.93
N ALA A 558 -58.47 14.20 -1.46
CA ALA A 558 -58.71 13.98 -2.88
C ALA A 558 -58.67 15.30 -3.66
N ASN A 559 -57.51 15.67 -4.19
CA ASN A 559 -57.43 16.68 -5.23
C ASN A 559 -57.70 15.99 -6.57
N THR A 560 -58.95 16.11 -6.97
CA THR A 560 -59.50 15.84 -8.29
C THR A 560 -58.71 16.61 -9.36
N GLY A 561 -57.61 16.02 -9.85
CA GLY A 561 -56.92 16.57 -11.02
C GLY A 561 -55.49 16.10 -11.25
N ASN A 562 -54.75 15.64 -10.23
CA ASN A 562 -53.39 15.14 -10.41
C ASN A 562 -53.19 13.87 -9.57
N PRO A 563 -53.06 12.69 -10.18
CA PRO A 563 -52.96 11.49 -9.39
C PRO A 563 -51.54 11.42 -8.84
N LEU A 564 -51.44 11.44 -7.49
CA LEU A 564 -50.20 11.53 -6.75
C LEU A 564 -49.21 10.47 -7.25
N ARG A 565 -48.00 10.92 -7.61
CA ARG A 565 -46.96 10.09 -8.22
C ARG A 565 -45.99 9.59 -7.16
N HIS A 566 -45.56 8.36 -7.33
CA HIS A 566 -44.65 7.68 -6.43
C HIS A 566 -43.61 6.88 -7.21
N THR A 567 -42.39 6.85 -6.70
CA THR A 567 -41.39 5.86 -7.10
C THR A 567 -41.38 4.74 -6.06
N LEU A 568 -41.45 3.49 -6.52
CA LEU A 568 -41.49 2.31 -5.65
C LEU A 568 -40.23 1.47 -5.87
N THR A 569 -39.60 1.03 -4.79
CA THR A 569 -38.49 0.06 -4.86
C THR A 569 -38.86 -1.17 -4.05
N PHE A 570 -39.12 -2.28 -4.73
CA PHE A 570 -39.46 -3.55 -4.10
C PHE A 570 -38.20 -4.34 -3.79
N ALA A 571 -38.15 -4.93 -2.61
CA ALA A 571 -37.22 -6.00 -2.25
C ALA A 571 -38.02 -7.30 -2.10
N VAL A 572 -37.64 -8.33 -2.86
CA VAL A 572 -38.32 -9.63 -2.92
C VAL A 572 -37.35 -10.71 -2.49
N THR A 573 -37.71 -11.52 -1.49
CA THR A 573 -36.80 -12.53 -0.89
C THR A 573 -36.70 -13.81 -1.74
N ALA A 574 -36.42 -13.64 -3.02
CA ALA A 574 -36.15 -14.70 -3.98
C ALA A 574 -34.92 -14.33 -4.83
N PRO A 575 -34.19 -15.31 -5.39
CA PRO A 575 -33.05 -15.04 -6.26
C PRO A 575 -33.41 -14.08 -7.38
N LYS A 576 -32.53 -13.10 -7.65
CA LYS A 576 -32.79 -12.01 -8.60
C LYS A 576 -33.32 -12.50 -9.96
N ASP A 577 -32.69 -13.53 -10.51
CA ASP A 577 -33.00 -14.07 -11.85
C ASP A 577 -34.30 -14.92 -11.89
N THR A 578 -34.99 -15.06 -10.75
CA THR A 578 -36.28 -15.78 -10.64
C THR A 578 -37.46 -14.84 -10.34
N VAL A 579 -37.21 -13.54 -10.27
CA VAL A 579 -38.23 -12.54 -9.96
C VAL A 579 -38.41 -11.61 -11.14
N HIS A 580 -39.65 -11.45 -11.58
CA HIS A 580 -40.02 -10.59 -12.71
C HIS A 580 -41.10 -9.61 -12.29
N GLY A 581 -41.12 -8.43 -12.89
CA GLY A 581 -42.14 -7.44 -12.60
C GLY A 581 -42.66 -6.70 -13.82
N VAL A 582 -43.94 -6.37 -13.79
CA VAL A 582 -44.60 -5.51 -14.78
C VAL A 582 -45.48 -4.53 -14.02
N THR A 583 -45.42 -3.25 -14.39
CA THR A 583 -46.36 -2.25 -13.90
C THR A 583 -47.41 -1.93 -14.96
N VAL A 584 -48.64 -1.74 -14.51
CA VAL A 584 -49.76 -1.30 -15.35
C VAL A 584 -50.28 0.03 -14.83
N GLN A 585 -50.31 1.02 -15.72
CA GLN A 585 -50.91 2.32 -15.49
C GLN A 585 -52.13 2.48 -16.38
N ARG A 586 -53.28 2.53 -15.73
CA ARG A 586 -54.55 2.79 -16.37
C ARG A 586 -54.64 4.24 -16.78
N LEU A 587 -54.89 4.48 -18.06
CA LEU A 587 -55.13 5.81 -18.60
C LEU A 587 -56.63 6.08 -18.75
N SER A 588 -57.03 7.34 -18.58
CA SER A 588 -58.42 7.77 -18.82
C SER A 588 -58.88 7.57 -20.26
N THR A 589 -57.94 7.40 -21.20
CA THR A 589 -58.20 7.19 -22.63
C THR A 589 -58.45 5.72 -23.01
N GLY A 590 -58.46 4.80 -22.05
CA GLY A 590 -58.79 3.38 -22.27
C GLY A 590 -57.66 2.48 -22.78
N ASN A 591 -56.47 3.04 -23.06
CA ASN A 591 -55.27 2.28 -23.41
C ASN A 591 -54.33 2.24 -22.20
N ASP A 592 -54.25 1.10 -21.53
CA ASP A 592 -53.36 0.93 -20.39
C ASP A 592 -51.90 0.90 -20.84
N ARG A 593 -51.03 1.57 -20.08
CA ARG A 593 -49.58 1.49 -20.28
C ARG A 593 -49.04 0.33 -19.47
N VAL A 594 -48.49 -0.65 -20.15
CA VAL A 594 -47.75 -1.76 -19.55
C VAL A 594 -46.27 -1.45 -19.69
N MET A 595 -45.56 -1.38 -18.57
CA MET A 595 -44.12 -1.10 -18.55
C MET A 595 -43.38 -2.19 -17.79
N PRO A 596 -42.24 -2.68 -18.31
CA PRO A 596 -41.37 -3.52 -17.52
C PRO A 596 -40.84 -2.71 -16.33
N VAL A 597 -40.65 -3.37 -15.19
CA VAL A 597 -39.95 -2.75 -14.06
C VAL A 597 -38.46 -2.72 -14.33
N LEU A 598 -37.74 -1.77 -13.73
CA LEU A 598 -36.29 -1.72 -13.83
C LEU A 598 -35.69 -2.68 -12.81
N ASP A 599 -34.82 -3.58 -13.26
CA ASP A 599 -34.07 -4.47 -12.38
C ASP A 599 -32.60 -4.60 -12.82
N GLN A 600 -31.83 -5.42 -12.11
CA GLN A 600 -30.44 -5.77 -12.45
C GLN A 600 -30.30 -7.26 -12.76
N ASN A 601 -31.36 -7.86 -13.31
CA ASN A 601 -31.41 -9.29 -13.59
C ASN A 601 -30.63 -9.60 -14.87
N THR A 602 -29.99 -10.78 -14.90
CA THR A 602 -29.28 -11.25 -16.09
C THR A 602 -30.20 -12.19 -16.85
N TRP A 603 -30.97 -11.67 -17.80
CA TRP A 603 -31.89 -12.50 -18.58
C TRP A 603 -31.19 -13.16 -19.77
N ALA A 604 -31.31 -14.48 -19.88
CA ALA A 604 -31.13 -15.18 -21.14
C ALA A 604 -32.52 -15.31 -21.79
N GLN A 605 -32.74 -14.62 -22.92
CA GLN A 605 -33.95 -14.81 -23.73
C GLN A 605 -33.88 -16.08 -24.55
#